data_AF-A0A949I8W0-F1
#
_entry.id   AF-A0A949I8W0-F1
#
_cell.length_a   1.000
_cell.length_b   1.000
_cell.length_c   1.000
_cell.angle_alpha   90.00
_cell.angle_beta   90.00
_cell.angle_gamma   90.00
#
_symmetry.space_group_name_H-M   'P 1'
#
loop_
_entity.id
_entity.type
_entity.pdbx_description
1 polymer ?
#
loop_
_entity_poly.entity_id
_entity_poly.type
_entity_poly.pdbx_seq_one_letter_code
_entity_poly.pdbx_strand_id
1 'polypeptide(L)'
;IDRIPGSTIAACHIDVVRADAVPDTAALLALFPGLHPVGAEVADGAALAYTDFRIQDDGYGRVLVVDRGLSPRQAGRLVQRLFEIEAYRMLALLALPIARRQSPRILAIERSLAELTDGIARGEGDDEALLHELTRLAAEVESGLAASQFRFGACRAYYDLVRTRIGELREARVSGFQSIDEFMSRRLTPAVATCTTVSQRLQDLSERVAQASALLSTRVDIARERQNQALLASMDRRARLQLRLQETVEGLSVAAITYYSAGVMGYIAKAAHALGAPINPEVVVGVMIPFIAVLVIWAVRRARQRIVAAEDGASSV
;
A
#
# COMPACT_ATOMS: atom_id res chain seq x y z
N ILE A 1 17.32 3.71 -44.12
CA ILE A 1 16.55 3.35 -42.91
C ILE A 1 15.29 4.21 -42.77
N ASP A 2 15.31 5.46 -43.24
CA ASP A 2 14.22 6.46 -43.14
C ASP A 2 12.87 6.09 -43.81
N ARG A 3 12.80 4.96 -44.51
CA ARG A 3 11.57 4.42 -45.12
C ARG A 3 10.93 3.29 -44.30
N ILE A 4 11.57 2.83 -43.23
CA ILE A 4 11.05 1.78 -42.36
C ILE A 4 10.12 2.43 -41.33
N PRO A 5 8.85 1.99 -41.20
CA PRO A 5 7.92 2.58 -40.25
C PRO A 5 8.37 2.34 -38.80
N GLY A 6 8.18 3.36 -37.95
CA GLY A 6 8.53 3.33 -36.53
C GLY A 6 9.64 4.32 -36.16
N SER A 7 10.19 4.17 -34.96
CA SER A 7 11.32 4.97 -34.48
C SER A 7 12.57 4.09 -34.41
N THR A 8 13.66 4.55 -35.01
CA THR A 8 14.97 3.87 -34.93
C THR A 8 15.49 3.94 -33.51
N ILE A 9 15.72 2.78 -32.88
CA ILE A 9 16.25 2.68 -31.52
C ILE A 9 17.78 2.59 -31.52
N ALA A 10 18.33 1.88 -32.50
CA ALA A 10 19.76 1.73 -32.70
C ALA A 10 20.04 1.59 -34.20
N ALA A 11 21.16 2.17 -34.64
CA ALA A 11 21.69 2.00 -35.99
C ALA A 11 23.21 1.91 -35.89
N CYS A 12 23.81 0.97 -36.61
CA CYS A 12 25.24 0.71 -36.51
C CYS A 12 25.80 0.29 -37.87
N HIS A 13 27.00 0.80 -38.18
CA HIS A 13 27.84 0.33 -39.27
C HIS A 13 28.91 -0.61 -38.70
N ILE A 14 28.97 -1.82 -39.26
CA ILE A 14 30.00 -2.80 -38.94
C ILE A 14 30.81 -3.04 -40.21
N ASP A 15 32.06 -2.57 -40.19
CA ASP A 15 33.01 -2.79 -41.28
C ASP A 15 33.85 -4.02 -40.95
N VAL A 16 33.80 -5.04 -41.82
CA VAL A 16 34.59 -6.27 -41.68
C VAL A 16 35.72 -6.24 -42.70
N VAL A 17 36.95 -6.14 -42.22
CA VAL A 17 38.16 -6.06 -43.06
C VAL A 17 39.08 -7.25 -42.78
N ARG A 18 39.83 -7.69 -43.79
CA ARG A 18 40.84 -8.74 -43.60
C ARG A 18 42.08 -8.18 -42.91
N ALA A 19 42.74 -8.98 -42.08
CA ALA A 19 43.91 -8.56 -41.28
C ALA A 19 45.10 -8.03 -42.10
N ASP A 20 45.30 -8.52 -43.32
CA ASP A 20 46.30 -8.04 -44.27
C ASP A 20 45.98 -6.64 -44.82
N ALA A 21 44.71 -6.22 -44.74
CA ALA A 21 44.24 -4.90 -45.10
C ALA A 21 44.12 -3.95 -43.89
N VAL A 22 44.53 -4.38 -42.69
CA VAL A 22 44.43 -3.55 -41.48
C VAL A 22 45.60 -2.60 -41.41
N PRO A 23 45.33 -1.30 -41.31
CA PRO A 23 46.41 -0.34 -41.20
C PRO A 23 46.91 -0.28 -39.74
N ASP A 24 48.13 0.24 -39.55
CA ASP A 24 48.78 0.39 -38.24
C ASP A 24 47.84 1.01 -37.18
N THR A 25 48.13 0.80 -35.90
CA THR A 25 47.35 1.28 -34.73
C THR A 25 46.93 2.75 -34.87
N ALA A 26 47.79 3.60 -35.46
CA ALA A 26 47.51 5.01 -35.74
C ALA A 26 46.36 5.23 -36.75
N ALA A 27 46.27 4.40 -37.79
CA ALA A 27 45.20 4.46 -38.77
C ALA A 27 43.90 3.83 -38.27
N LEU A 28 43.98 2.85 -37.36
CA LEU A 28 42.82 2.33 -36.64
C LEU A 28 42.21 3.39 -35.73
N LEU A 29 43.03 4.19 -35.03
CA LEU A 29 42.59 5.34 -34.24
C LEU A 29 42.01 6.47 -35.11
N ALA A 30 42.48 6.64 -36.35
CA ALA A 30 41.94 7.64 -37.27
C ALA A 30 40.48 7.35 -37.69
N LEU A 31 40.02 6.10 -37.58
CA LEU A 31 38.61 5.72 -37.80
C LEU A 31 37.68 6.15 -36.64
N PHE A 32 38.25 6.50 -35.49
CA PHE A 32 37.54 6.94 -34.28
C PHE A 32 38.06 8.31 -33.82
N PRO A 33 37.76 9.40 -34.56
CA PRO A 33 38.36 10.71 -34.33
C PRO A 33 38.10 11.23 -32.90
N GLY A 34 39.19 11.47 -32.15
CA GLY A 34 39.19 12.18 -30.87
C GLY A 34 39.10 11.32 -29.61
N LEU A 35 39.17 9.98 -29.68
CA LEU A 35 38.85 9.11 -28.54
C LEU A 35 39.71 7.84 -28.46
N HIS A 36 39.69 7.22 -27.27
CA HIS A 36 40.24 5.88 -27.04
C HIS A 36 39.11 4.86 -27.33
N PRO A 37 39.13 4.16 -28.48
CA PRO A 37 38.15 3.11 -28.73
C PRO A 37 38.35 1.96 -27.74
N VAL A 38 37.32 1.17 -27.55
CA VAL A 38 37.43 -0.14 -26.90
C VAL A 38 37.83 -1.16 -27.94
N GLY A 39 38.57 -2.19 -27.51
CA GLY A 39 39.16 -3.17 -28.39
C GLY A 39 39.38 -4.49 -27.68
N ALA A 40 38.98 -5.58 -28.32
CA ALA A 40 39.20 -6.93 -27.81
C ALA A 40 39.49 -7.91 -28.96
N GLU A 41 40.26 -8.96 -28.65
CA GLU A 41 40.26 -10.17 -29.45
C GLU A 41 38.95 -10.91 -29.20
N VAL A 42 38.33 -11.41 -30.26
CA VAL A 42 37.03 -12.09 -30.21
C VAL A 42 37.09 -13.38 -31.01
N ALA A 43 36.11 -14.26 -30.78
CA ALA A 43 36.02 -15.57 -31.41
C ALA A 43 37.31 -16.39 -31.23
N ASP A 44 37.81 -16.46 -29.99
CA ASP A 44 39.03 -17.20 -29.63
C ASP A 44 40.29 -16.72 -30.39
N GLY A 45 40.39 -15.40 -30.62
CA GLY A 45 41.52 -14.77 -31.32
C GLY A 45 41.41 -14.75 -32.85
N ALA A 46 40.35 -15.35 -33.42
CA ALA A 46 40.13 -15.37 -34.87
C ALA A 46 39.73 -14.00 -35.46
N ALA A 47 39.43 -13.01 -34.61
CA ALA A 47 39.23 -11.63 -35.03
C ALA A 47 39.57 -10.62 -33.92
N LEU A 48 39.71 -9.35 -34.31
CA LEU A 48 39.65 -8.22 -33.38
C LEU A 48 38.36 -7.44 -33.63
N ALA A 49 37.77 -6.89 -32.58
CA ALA A 49 36.64 -5.97 -32.68
C ALA A 49 36.97 -4.67 -31.97
N TYR A 50 36.69 -3.54 -32.62
CA TYR A 50 36.88 -2.20 -32.09
C TYR A 50 35.63 -1.35 -32.24
N THR A 51 35.33 -0.53 -31.25
CA THR A 51 34.21 0.43 -31.29
C THR A 51 34.43 1.53 -30.26
N ASP A 52 33.78 2.67 -30.41
CA ASP A 52 33.74 3.73 -29.39
C ASP A 52 32.37 3.80 -28.67
N PHE A 53 31.40 2.97 -29.07
CA PHE A 53 30.00 2.98 -28.61
C PHE A 53 29.31 4.35 -28.67
N ARG A 54 29.79 5.22 -29.57
CA ARG A 54 29.21 6.55 -29.81
C ARG A 54 28.44 6.57 -31.10
N ILE A 55 27.35 7.33 -31.06
CA ILE A 55 26.61 7.71 -32.24
C ILE A 55 27.37 8.84 -32.90
N GLN A 56 27.73 8.67 -34.17
CA GLN A 56 28.44 9.66 -34.97
C GLN A 56 27.44 10.67 -35.56
N ASP A 57 27.93 11.69 -36.26
CA ASP A 57 27.09 12.76 -36.83
C ASP A 57 26.05 12.24 -37.85
N ASP A 58 26.30 11.06 -38.44
CA ASP A 58 25.38 10.37 -39.34
C ASP A 58 24.24 9.62 -38.62
N GLY A 59 24.27 9.55 -37.28
CA GLY A 59 23.29 8.83 -36.47
C GLY A 59 23.58 7.34 -36.27
N TYR A 60 24.75 6.84 -36.68
CA TYR A 60 25.14 5.44 -36.55
C TYR A 60 26.29 5.25 -35.57
N GLY A 61 26.26 4.13 -34.84
CA GLY A 61 27.43 3.61 -34.14
C GLY A 61 28.41 2.96 -35.12
N ARG A 62 29.70 2.93 -34.78
CA ARG A 62 30.75 2.31 -35.61
C ARG A 62 31.41 1.14 -34.91
N VAL A 63 31.55 0.04 -35.63
CA VAL A 63 32.31 -1.13 -35.21
C VAL A 63 33.23 -1.54 -36.35
N LEU A 64 34.50 -1.76 -36.04
CA LEU A 64 35.46 -2.34 -36.97
C LEU A 64 35.76 -3.77 -36.51
N VAL A 65 35.62 -4.72 -37.42
CA VAL A 65 36.02 -6.10 -37.22
C VAL A 65 37.19 -6.42 -38.14
N VAL A 66 38.30 -6.83 -37.54
CA VAL A 66 39.47 -7.35 -38.25
C VAL A 66 39.39 -8.87 -38.28
N ASP A 67 39.14 -9.42 -39.45
CA ASP A 67 39.11 -10.86 -39.69
C ASP A 67 40.53 -11.44 -39.81
N ARG A 68 40.93 -12.27 -38.84
CA ARG A 68 42.22 -13.00 -38.79
C ARG A 68 42.10 -14.48 -39.18
N GLY A 69 40.94 -14.93 -39.69
CA GLY A 69 40.73 -16.34 -40.07
C GLY A 69 39.33 -16.88 -39.77
N LEU A 70 38.30 -16.02 -39.73
CA LEU A 70 36.91 -16.41 -39.51
C LEU A 70 36.39 -17.21 -40.71
N SER A 71 35.71 -18.32 -40.43
CA SER A 71 34.80 -18.93 -41.41
C SER A 71 33.59 -18.01 -41.67
N PRO A 72 32.91 -18.12 -42.82
CA PRO A 72 31.73 -17.30 -43.12
C PRO A 72 30.64 -17.38 -42.05
N ARG A 73 30.45 -18.56 -41.44
CA ARG A 73 29.48 -18.75 -40.34
C ARG A 73 29.94 -18.09 -39.04
N GLN A 74 31.24 -18.10 -38.74
CA GLN A 74 31.77 -17.38 -37.58
C GLN A 74 31.64 -15.86 -37.76
N ALA A 75 31.96 -15.34 -38.95
CA ALA A 75 31.81 -13.93 -39.26
C ALA A 75 30.36 -13.46 -39.13
N GLY A 76 29.40 -14.21 -39.70
CA GLY A 76 27.98 -13.89 -39.56
C GLY A 76 27.50 -13.86 -38.11
N ARG A 77 27.87 -14.86 -37.30
CA ARG A 77 27.52 -14.87 -35.86
C ARG A 77 28.17 -13.74 -35.09
N LEU A 78 29.44 -13.41 -35.38
CA LEU A 78 30.16 -12.32 -34.73
C LEU A 78 29.46 -10.98 -35.00
N VAL A 79 29.20 -10.68 -36.28
CA VAL A 79 28.51 -9.46 -36.71
C VAL A 79 27.11 -9.37 -36.07
N GLN A 80 26.35 -10.46 -36.10
CA GLN A 80 25.03 -10.50 -35.46
C GLN A 80 25.11 -10.20 -33.95
N ARG A 81 26.06 -10.80 -33.23
CA ARG A 81 26.25 -10.55 -31.79
C ARG A 81 26.60 -9.10 -31.50
N LEU A 82 27.46 -8.49 -32.32
CA LEU A 82 27.82 -7.08 -32.19
C LEU A 82 26.60 -6.17 -32.41
N PHE A 83 25.76 -6.47 -33.40
CA PHE A 83 24.49 -5.76 -33.60
C PHE A 83 23.52 -5.95 -32.42
N GLU A 84 23.40 -7.16 -31.90
CA GLU A 84 22.53 -7.46 -30.77
C GLU A 84 23.00 -6.75 -29.49
N ILE A 85 24.32 -6.69 -29.23
CA ILE A 85 24.90 -5.91 -28.12
C ILE A 85 24.48 -4.45 -28.24
N GLU A 86 24.62 -3.84 -29.42
CA GLU A 86 24.27 -2.43 -29.62
C GLU A 86 22.76 -2.18 -29.48
N ALA A 87 21.94 -3.01 -30.11
CA ALA A 87 20.49 -2.90 -30.05
C ALA A 87 19.95 -3.07 -28.62
N TYR A 88 20.39 -4.12 -27.92
CA TYR A 88 19.93 -4.39 -26.55
C TYR A 88 20.50 -3.40 -25.53
N ARG A 89 21.72 -2.89 -25.73
CA ARG A 89 22.27 -1.79 -24.92
C ARG A 89 21.37 -0.56 -25.00
N MET A 90 21.01 -0.14 -26.20
CA MET A 90 20.15 1.03 -26.42
C MET A 90 18.75 0.80 -25.84
N LEU A 91 18.16 -0.38 -26.05
CA LEU A 91 16.87 -0.76 -25.47
C LEU A 91 16.87 -0.74 -23.94
N ALA A 92 17.93 -1.26 -23.31
CA ALA A 92 18.09 -1.24 -21.86
C ALA A 92 18.17 0.19 -21.33
N LEU A 93 18.90 1.08 -22.01
CA LEU A 93 19.09 2.47 -21.60
C LEU A 93 17.82 3.34 -21.69
N LEU A 94 16.79 2.91 -22.43
CA LEU A 94 15.50 3.62 -22.48
C LEU A 94 14.81 3.71 -21.10
N ALA A 95 15.18 2.86 -20.15
CA ALA A 95 14.65 2.90 -18.78
C ALA A 95 15.29 4.00 -17.91
N LEU A 96 16.54 4.40 -18.19
CA LEU A 96 17.28 5.33 -17.33
C LEU A 96 16.61 6.71 -17.20
N PRO A 97 16.09 7.34 -18.27
CA PRO A 97 15.36 8.60 -18.15
C PRO A 97 14.10 8.47 -17.30
N ILE A 98 13.43 7.32 -17.32
CA ILE A 98 12.26 7.05 -16.48
C ILE A 98 12.68 7.00 -15.02
N ALA A 99 13.74 6.24 -14.71
CA ALA A 99 14.28 6.15 -13.36
C ALA A 99 14.63 7.53 -12.80
N ARG A 100 15.36 8.36 -13.58
CA ARG A 100 15.74 9.72 -13.18
C ARG A 100 14.55 10.64 -12.90
N ARG A 101 13.44 10.51 -13.65
CA ARG A 101 12.22 11.29 -13.41
C ARG A 101 11.44 10.82 -12.18
N GLN A 102 11.49 9.52 -11.86
CA GLN A 102 10.80 8.96 -10.70
C GLN A 102 11.55 9.22 -9.38
N SER A 103 12.89 9.25 -9.40
CA SER A 103 13.72 9.45 -8.21
C SER A 103 13.29 10.59 -7.27
N PRO A 104 13.06 11.84 -7.75
CA PRO A 104 12.63 12.93 -6.85
C PRO A 104 11.23 12.72 -6.28
N ARG A 105 10.32 12.09 -7.02
CA ARG A 105 8.96 11.77 -6.55
C ARG A 105 8.99 10.72 -5.44
N ILE A 106 9.77 9.65 -5.64
CA ILE A 106 9.98 8.59 -4.64
C ILE A 106 10.53 9.18 -3.34
N LEU A 107 11.52 10.08 -3.41
CA LEU A 107 12.07 10.74 -2.23
C LEU A 107 11.02 11.59 -1.48
N ALA A 108 10.12 12.25 -2.20
CA ALA A 108 9.03 13.00 -1.58
C ALA A 108 8.04 12.07 -0.87
N ILE A 109 7.64 10.97 -1.53
CA ILE A 109 6.75 9.95 -0.95
C ILE A 109 7.38 9.31 0.30
N GLU A 110 8.66 8.94 0.25
CA GLU A 110 9.37 8.37 1.41
C GLU A 110 9.36 9.31 2.61
N ARG A 111 9.54 10.61 2.39
CA ARG A 111 9.51 11.62 3.44
C ARG A 111 8.11 11.78 4.01
N SER A 112 7.10 11.95 3.17
CA SER A 112 5.70 12.06 3.61
C SER A 112 5.24 10.81 4.35
N LEU A 113 5.61 9.62 3.88
CA LEU A 113 5.30 8.38 4.58
C LEU A 113 5.97 8.34 5.96
N ALA A 114 7.22 8.74 6.08
CA ALA A 114 7.91 8.80 7.38
C ALA A 114 7.20 9.74 8.36
N GLU A 115 6.83 10.95 7.91
CA GLU A 115 6.07 11.92 8.70
C GLU A 115 4.71 11.37 9.16
N LEU A 116 3.96 10.73 8.25
CA LEU A 116 2.67 10.12 8.59
C LEU A 116 2.82 8.97 9.59
N THR A 117 3.81 8.09 9.40
CA THR A 117 4.04 6.96 10.32
C THR A 117 4.43 7.41 11.73
N ASP A 118 5.20 8.50 11.83
CA ASP A 118 5.58 9.12 13.09
C ASP A 118 4.37 9.80 13.77
N GLY A 119 3.50 10.48 13.01
CA GLY A 119 2.22 10.99 13.51
C GLY A 119 1.30 9.89 14.06
N ILE A 120 1.17 8.78 13.33
CA ILE A 120 0.41 7.59 13.78
C ILE A 120 0.98 7.04 15.11
N ALA A 121 2.32 6.99 15.24
CA ALA A 121 2.98 6.46 16.43
C ALA A 121 2.81 7.37 17.66
N ARG A 122 2.83 8.69 17.50
CA ARG A 122 2.60 9.64 18.60
C ARG A 122 1.14 9.74 19.03
N GLY A 123 0.24 9.29 18.17
CA GLY A 123 -1.19 9.45 18.38
C GLY A 123 -1.69 10.88 18.14
N GLU A 124 -0.91 11.70 17.45
CA GLU A 124 -1.21 13.10 17.16
C GLU A 124 -1.97 13.22 15.83
N GLY A 125 -3.04 14.02 15.83
CA GLY A 125 -3.82 14.34 14.62
C GLY A 125 -5.15 13.60 14.50
N ASP A 126 -5.87 13.94 13.44
CA ASP A 126 -7.13 13.28 13.05
C ASP A 126 -6.81 12.03 12.23
N ASP A 127 -7.23 10.86 12.74
CA ASP A 127 -6.98 9.58 12.10
C ASP A 127 -7.62 9.49 10.70
N GLU A 128 -8.74 10.20 10.46
CA GLU A 128 -9.40 10.23 9.14
C GLU A 128 -8.56 11.01 8.12
N ALA A 129 -7.99 12.15 8.53
CA ALA A 129 -7.05 12.91 7.70
C ALA A 129 -5.78 12.12 7.38
N LEU A 130 -5.21 11.41 8.36
CA LEU A 130 -4.03 10.55 8.15
C LEU A 130 -4.33 9.41 7.16
N LEU A 131 -5.53 8.81 7.23
CA LEU A 131 -5.95 7.76 6.32
C LEU A 131 -6.11 8.27 4.89
N HIS A 132 -6.65 9.48 4.74
CA HIS A 132 -6.78 10.13 3.44
C HIS A 132 -5.40 10.37 2.79
N GLU A 133 -4.44 10.90 3.54
CA GLU A 133 -3.08 11.11 3.05
C GLU A 133 -2.35 9.80 2.71
N LEU A 134 -2.50 8.74 3.52
CA LEU A 134 -1.95 7.43 3.20
C LEU A 134 -2.56 6.85 1.91
N THR A 135 -3.87 7.01 1.72
CA THR A 135 -4.56 6.58 0.50
C THR A 135 -4.04 7.34 -0.73
N ARG A 136 -3.79 8.64 -0.58
CA ARG A 136 -3.19 9.47 -1.64
C ARG A 136 -1.78 8.99 -1.99
N LEU A 137 -0.93 8.72 -0.99
CA LEU A 137 0.42 8.18 -1.21
C LEU A 137 0.37 6.79 -1.88
N ALA A 138 -0.56 5.92 -1.47
CA ALA A 138 -0.74 4.61 -2.08
C ALA A 138 -1.06 4.73 -3.58
N ALA A 139 -1.98 5.62 -3.94
CA ALA A 139 -2.32 5.88 -5.34
C ALA A 139 -1.14 6.45 -6.14
N GLU A 140 -0.33 7.31 -5.53
CA GLU A 140 0.85 7.89 -6.18
C GLU A 140 1.95 6.83 -6.44
N VAL A 141 2.20 5.95 -5.46
CA VAL A 141 3.13 4.81 -5.62
C VAL A 141 2.64 3.85 -6.70
N GLU A 142 1.36 3.48 -6.66
CA GLU A 142 0.76 2.55 -7.64
C GLU A 142 0.82 3.12 -9.06
N SER A 143 0.54 4.42 -9.23
CA SER A 143 0.71 5.12 -10.50
C SER A 143 2.16 5.05 -11.00
N GLY A 144 3.13 5.27 -10.11
CA GLY A 144 4.56 5.15 -10.41
C GLY A 144 4.96 3.74 -10.85
N LEU A 145 4.47 2.72 -10.16
CA LEU A 145 4.68 1.30 -10.50
C LEU A 145 4.09 0.98 -11.87
N ALA A 146 2.80 1.22 -12.08
CA ALA A 146 2.09 0.91 -13.33
C ALA A 146 2.75 1.59 -14.55
N ALA A 147 3.20 2.84 -14.39
CA ALA A 147 3.83 3.59 -15.48
C ALA A 147 5.24 3.10 -15.86
N SER A 148 5.94 2.37 -14.99
CA SER A 148 7.38 2.11 -15.14
C SER A 148 7.79 0.64 -15.08
N GLN A 149 6.98 -0.23 -14.46
CA GLN A 149 7.32 -1.63 -14.20
C GLN A 149 7.72 -2.40 -15.46
N PHE A 150 6.95 -2.28 -16.55
CA PHE A 150 7.26 -2.95 -17.81
C PHE A 150 8.65 -2.56 -18.32
N ARG A 151 8.99 -1.26 -18.30
CA ARG A 151 10.27 -0.78 -18.82
C ARG A 151 11.44 -1.18 -17.94
N PHE A 152 11.28 -1.19 -16.62
CA PHE A 152 12.32 -1.68 -15.70
C PHE A 152 12.53 -3.19 -15.83
N GLY A 153 11.46 -3.97 -16.00
CA GLY A 153 11.56 -5.39 -16.33
C GLY A 153 12.30 -5.64 -17.64
N ALA A 154 11.94 -4.91 -18.70
CA ALA A 154 12.61 -4.99 -19.99
C ALA A 154 14.09 -4.57 -19.92
N CYS A 155 14.42 -3.53 -19.15
CA CYS A 155 15.80 -3.09 -18.92
C CYS A 155 16.68 -4.23 -18.39
N ARG A 156 16.20 -4.98 -17.39
CA ARG A 156 16.92 -6.13 -16.83
C ARG A 156 17.10 -7.24 -17.87
N ALA A 157 16.03 -7.62 -18.55
CA ALA A 157 16.09 -8.66 -19.58
C ALA A 157 17.06 -8.31 -20.73
N TYR A 158 17.04 -7.06 -21.21
CA TYR A 158 17.96 -6.61 -22.25
C TYR A 158 19.40 -6.52 -21.74
N TYR A 159 19.62 -6.12 -20.49
CA TYR A 159 20.94 -6.14 -19.89
C TYR A 159 21.51 -7.57 -19.81
N ASP A 160 20.70 -8.55 -19.43
CA ASP A 160 21.10 -9.96 -19.39
C ASP A 160 21.45 -10.48 -20.79
N LEU A 161 20.71 -10.08 -21.82
CA LEU A 161 21.05 -10.38 -23.22
C LEU A 161 22.38 -9.76 -23.63
N VAL A 162 22.63 -8.48 -23.31
CA VAL A 162 23.93 -7.84 -23.58
C VAL A 162 25.07 -8.63 -22.93
N ARG A 163 24.94 -8.98 -21.64
CA ARG A 163 25.97 -9.76 -20.93
C ARG A 163 26.19 -11.14 -21.56
N THR A 164 25.12 -11.81 -21.95
CA THR A 164 25.19 -13.11 -22.62
C THR A 164 25.94 -13.00 -23.94
N ARG A 165 25.64 -11.99 -24.75
CA ARG A 165 26.29 -11.78 -26.05
C ARG A 165 27.76 -11.40 -25.93
N ILE A 166 28.11 -10.57 -24.95
CA ILE A 166 29.51 -10.25 -24.62
C ILE A 166 30.27 -11.51 -24.21
N GLY A 167 29.70 -12.34 -23.32
CA GLY A 167 30.33 -13.62 -22.95
C GLY A 167 30.53 -14.55 -24.14
N GLU A 168 29.58 -14.58 -25.08
CA GLU A 168 29.66 -15.35 -26.31
C GLU A 168 30.69 -14.82 -27.33
N LEU A 169 31.14 -13.58 -27.22
CA LEU A 169 32.24 -13.04 -28.03
C LEU A 169 33.58 -13.72 -27.68
N ARG A 170 33.70 -14.30 -26.48
CA ARG A 170 34.94 -14.90 -25.95
C ARG A 170 36.10 -13.92 -26.03
N GLU A 171 35.92 -12.79 -25.35
CA GLU A 171 36.86 -11.67 -25.38
C GLU A 171 38.20 -12.03 -24.71
N ALA A 172 39.30 -11.67 -25.38
CA ALA A 172 40.62 -11.60 -24.78
C ALA A 172 41.18 -10.18 -24.90
N ARG A 173 42.04 -9.79 -23.95
CA ARG A 173 42.56 -8.42 -23.85
C ARG A 173 43.53 -8.12 -24.98
N VAL A 174 43.34 -6.95 -25.61
CA VAL A 174 44.33 -6.33 -26.50
C VAL A 174 45.11 -5.29 -25.70
N SER A 175 46.43 -5.33 -25.77
CA SER A 175 47.28 -4.37 -25.05
C SER A 175 46.92 -2.92 -25.40
N GLY A 176 46.75 -2.08 -24.38
CA GLY A 176 46.41 -0.66 -24.54
C GLY A 176 44.92 -0.36 -24.76
N PHE A 177 44.06 -1.38 -24.86
CA PHE A 177 42.61 -1.20 -25.05
C PHE A 177 41.79 -1.78 -23.89
N GLN A 178 40.68 -1.12 -23.60
CA GLN A 178 39.64 -1.66 -22.73
C GLN A 178 38.79 -2.65 -23.53
N SER A 179 38.39 -3.77 -22.94
CA SER A 179 37.48 -4.71 -23.61
C SER A 179 36.04 -4.18 -23.66
N ILE A 180 35.19 -4.77 -24.50
CA ILE A 180 33.77 -4.38 -24.57
C ILE A 180 33.09 -4.72 -23.24
N ASP A 181 33.39 -5.86 -22.62
CA ASP A 181 32.86 -6.22 -21.29
C ASP A 181 33.20 -5.19 -20.22
N GLU A 182 34.47 -4.76 -20.14
CA GLU A 182 34.91 -3.80 -19.13
C GLU A 182 34.26 -2.42 -19.35
N PHE A 183 34.11 -2.00 -20.61
CA PHE A 183 33.39 -0.77 -20.96
C PHE A 183 31.92 -0.83 -20.55
N MET A 184 31.22 -1.92 -20.91
CA MET A 184 29.81 -2.11 -20.56
C MET A 184 29.62 -2.17 -19.05
N SER A 185 30.53 -2.82 -18.35
CA SER A 185 30.54 -2.87 -16.88
C SER A 185 30.65 -1.49 -16.24
N ARG A 186 31.38 -0.55 -16.85
CA ARG A 186 31.51 0.83 -16.34
C ARG A 186 30.43 1.80 -16.81
N ARG A 187 29.81 1.56 -17.97
CA ARG A 187 28.90 2.52 -18.62
C ARG A 187 27.43 2.09 -18.64
N LEU A 188 27.15 0.80 -18.81
CA LEU A 188 25.79 0.26 -18.86
C LEU A 188 25.34 -0.21 -17.47
N THR A 189 26.17 -0.97 -16.75
CA THR A 189 25.79 -1.54 -15.44
C THR A 189 25.32 -0.49 -14.43
N PRO A 190 25.97 0.67 -14.25
CA PRO A 190 25.47 1.69 -13.31
C PRO A 190 24.09 2.25 -13.68
N ALA A 191 23.80 2.38 -14.98
CA ALA A 191 22.49 2.83 -15.45
C ALA A 191 21.39 1.80 -15.13
N VAL A 192 21.69 0.51 -15.34
CA VAL A 192 20.77 -0.61 -15.02
C VAL A 192 20.58 -0.74 -13.51
N ALA A 193 21.65 -0.57 -12.73
CA ALA A 193 21.59 -0.54 -11.27
C ALA A 193 20.67 0.57 -10.78
N THR A 194 20.77 1.78 -11.35
CA THR A 194 19.86 2.90 -11.03
C THR A 194 18.40 2.53 -11.30
N CYS A 195 18.11 1.91 -12.45
CA CYS A 195 16.75 1.47 -12.78
C CYS A 195 16.25 0.40 -11.81
N THR A 196 17.11 -0.53 -11.42
CA THR A 196 16.80 -1.60 -10.47
C THR A 196 16.50 -1.04 -9.08
N THR A 197 17.33 -0.12 -8.57
CA THR A 197 17.11 0.53 -7.28
C THR A 197 15.80 1.33 -7.26
N VAL A 198 15.49 2.07 -8.32
CA VAL A 198 14.22 2.81 -8.41
C VAL A 198 13.03 1.86 -8.42
N SER A 199 13.11 0.76 -9.17
CA SER A 199 12.05 -0.27 -9.17
C SER A 199 11.84 -0.89 -7.80
N GLN A 200 12.92 -1.21 -7.08
CA GLN A 200 12.84 -1.80 -5.74
C GLN A 200 12.25 -0.81 -4.74
N ARG A 201 12.70 0.44 -4.73
CA ARG A 201 12.16 1.49 -3.83
C ARG A 201 10.66 1.71 -4.00
N LEU A 202 10.15 1.65 -5.23
CA LEU A 202 8.71 1.74 -5.49
C LEU A 202 7.93 0.55 -4.88
N GLN A 203 8.49 -0.66 -4.98
CA GLN A 203 7.89 -1.87 -4.38
C GLN A 203 7.91 -1.78 -2.85
N ASP A 204 9.06 -1.44 -2.27
CA ASP A 204 9.22 -1.27 -0.82
C ASP A 204 8.27 -0.18 -0.27
N LEU A 205 8.11 0.93 -1.00
CA LEU A 205 7.15 1.97 -0.64
C LEU A 205 5.72 1.46 -0.66
N SER A 206 5.33 0.67 -1.66
CA SER A 206 3.97 0.11 -1.75
C SER A 206 3.66 -0.74 -0.52
N GLU A 207 4.59 -1.62 -0.14
CA GLU A 207 4.46 -2.47 1.04
C GLU A 207 4.38 -1.64 2.34
N ARG A 208 5.26 -0.65 2.50
CA ARG A 208 5.27 0.22 3.69
C ARG A 208 4.01 1.07 3.82
N VAL A 209 3.48 1.60 2.71
CA VAL A 209 2.22 2.36 2.70
C VAL A 209 1.05 1.45 3.07
N ALA A 210 1.00 0.23 2.53
CA ALA A 210 -0.03 -0.75 2.86
C ALA A 210 0.01 -1.12 4.36
N GLN A 211 1.20 -1.34 4.91
CA GLN A 211 1.38 -1.62 6.33
C GLN A 211 0.95 -0.45 7.22
N ALA A 212 1.36 0.78 6.89
CA ALA A 212 0.94 1.97 7.64
C ALA A 212 -0.59 2.15 7.61
N SER A 213 -1.22 1.91 6.45
CA SER A 213 -2.67 1.99 6.28
C SER A 213 -3.41 0.95 7.12
N ALA A 214 -2.91 -0.29 7.17
CA ALA A 214 -3.49 -1.35 7.98
C ALA A 214 -3.39 -1.04 9.49
N LEU A 215 -2.26 -0.51 9.95
CA LEU A 215 -2.07 -0.11 11.34
C LEU A 215 -3.03 1.02 11.74
N LEU A 216 -3.17 2.04 10.89
CA LEU A 216 -4.08 3.15 11.15
C LEU A 216 -5.54 2.69 11.15
N SER A 217 -5.95 1.87 10.18
CA SER A 217 -7.31 1.31 10.15
C SER A 217 -7.61 0.54 11.44
N THR A 218 -6.68 -0.32 11.87
CA THR A 218 -6.83 -1.09 13.11
C THR A 218 -7.00 -0.17 14.33
N ARG A 219 -6.22 0.92 14.41
CA ARG A 219 -6.34 1.90 15.49
C ARG A 219 -7.69 2.61 15.47
N VAL A 220 -8.16 3.04 14.30
CA VAL A 220 -9.48 3.68 14.12
C VAL A 220 -10.60 2.74 14.55
N ASP A 221 -10.53 1.47 14.14
CA ASP A 221 -11.53 0.46 14.49
C ASP A 221 -11.59 0.25 16.01
N ILE A 222 -10.44 0.14 16.68
CA ILE A 222 -10.36 0.05 18.15
C ILE A 222 -10.92 1.31 18.83
N ALA A 223 -10.62 2.50 18.29
CA ALA A 223 -11.12 3.76 18.85
C ALA A 223 -12.66 3.85 18.74
N ARG A 224 -13.22 3.47 17.58
CA ARG A 224 -14.68 3.39 17.35
C ARG A 224 -15.33 2.36 18.26
N GLU A 225 -14.72 1.18 18.44
CA GLU A 225 -15.23 0.15 19.33
C GLU A 225 -15.27 0.63 20.79
N ARG A 226 -14.20 1.29 21.27
CA ARG A 226 -14.16 1.90 22.61
C ARG A 226 -15.24 2.97 22.78
N GLN A 227 -15.47 3.81 21.77
CA GLN A 227 -16.52 4.82 21.81
C GLN A 227 -17.92 4.18 21.89
N ASN A 228 -18.18 3.13 21.11
CA ASN A 228 -19.44 2.38 21.16
C ASN A 228 -19.67 1.71 22.52
N GLN A 229 -18.64 1.07 23.09
CA GLN A 229 -18.72 0.48 24.43
C GLN A 229 -19.02 1.54 25.50
N ALA A 230 -18.39 2.71 25.42
CA ALA A 230 -18.66 3.81 26.33
C ALA A 230 -20.09 4.35 26.19
N LEU A 231 -20.61 4.44 24.97
CA LEU A 231 -21.99 4.83 24.69
C LEU A 231 -22.97 3.84 25.32
N LEU A 232 -22.79 2.53 25.10
CA LEU A 232 -23.62 1.47 25.67
C LEU A 232 -23.57 1.48 27.21
N ALA A 233 -22.39 1.65 27.80
CA ALA A 233 -22.24 1.77 29.25
C ALA A 233 -22.96 3.01 29.81
N SER A 234 -22.99 4.12 29.07
CA SER A 234 -23.75 5.31 29.45
C SER A 234 -25.27 5.09 29.37
N MET A 235 -25.72 4.28 28.40
CA MET A 235 -27.13 3.93 28.24
C MET A 235 -27.59 3.02 29.37
N ASP A 236 -26.84 1.96 29.68
CA ASP A 236 -27.15 1.05 30.79
C ASP A 236 -27.23 1.80 32.13
N ARG A 237 -26.29 2.72 32.38
CA ARG A 237 -26.32 3.57 33.58
C ARG A 237 -27.57 4.45 33.65
N ARG A 238 -27.98 5.04 32.53
CA ARG A 238 -29.21 5.85 32.43
C ARG A 238 -30.45 5.00 32.63
N ALA A 239 -30.52 3.82 32.01
CA ALA A 239 -31.63 2.87 32.19
C ALA A 239 -31.76 2.43 33.65
N ARG A 240 -30.65 2.11 34.33
CA ARG A 240 -30.65 1.78 35.77
C ARG A 240 -31.13 2.94 36.65
N LEU A 241 -30.75 4.18 36.33
CA LEU A 241 -31.25 5.35 37.04
C LEU A 241 -32.75 5.54 36.83
N GLN A 242 -33.24 5.36 35.61
CA GLN A 242 -34.68 5.41 35.31
C GLN A 242 -35.45 4.33 36.08
N LEU A 243 -34.93 3.10 36.14
CA LEU A 243 -35.53 2.02 36.93
C LEU A 243 -35.60 2.36 38.42
N ARG A 244 -34.54 2.93 39.01
CA ARG A 244 -34.55 3.35 40.41
C ARG A 244 -35.54 4.48 40.67
N LEU A 245 -35.60 5.49 39.80
CA LEU A 245 -36.58 6.57 39.92
C LEU A 245 -38.01 6.02 39.83
N GLN A 246 -38.27 5.11 38.89
CA GLN A 246 -39.56 4.45 38.78
C GLN A 246 -39.90 3.65 40.04
N GLU A 247 -38.95 2.90 40.60
CA GLU A 247 -39.15 2.16 41.87
C GLU A 247 -39.43 3.10 43.05
N THR A 248 -38.78 4.27 43.10
CA THR A 248 -39.08 5.28 44.14
C THR A 248 -40.47 5.90 43.97
N VAL A 249 -40.92 6.14 42.73
CA VAL A 249 -42.28 6.63 42.44
C VAL A 249 -43.32 5.56 42.77
N GLU A 250 -43.02 4.29 42.48
CA GLU A 250 -43.86 3.17 42.88
C GLU A 250 -44.02 3.13 44.41
N GLY A 251 -42.93 3.26 45.17
CA GLY A 251 -42.98 3.32 46.64
C GLY A 251 -43.84 4.46 47.18
N LEU A 252 -43.74 5.66 46.58
CA LEU A 252 -44.58 6.81 46.95
C LEU A 252 -46.06 6.59 46.58
N SER A 253 -46.32 5.98 45.42
CA SER A 253 -47.67 5.69 44.96
C SER A 253 -48.41 4.73 45.90
N VAL A 254 -47.71 3.75 46.49
CA VAL A 254 -48.28 2.85 47.49
C VAL A 254 -48.79 3.63 48.70
N ALA A 255 -48.02 4.61 49.19
CA ALA A 255 -48.44 5.46 50.31
C ALA A 255 -49.68 6.30 49.94
N ALA A 256 -49.66 6.93 48.76
CA ALA A 256 -50.79 7.74 48.28
C ALA A 256 -52.07 6.90 48.10
N ILE A 257 -51.98 5.76 47.41
CA ILE A 257 -53.12 4.84 47.19
C ILE A 257 -53.66 4.34 48.52
N THR A 258 -52.79 3.93 49.45
CA THR A 258 -53.21 3.46 50.79
C THR A 258 -53.97 4.54 51.54
N TYR A 259 -53.49 5.80 51.51
CA TYR A 259 -54.17 6.92 52.16
C TYR A 259 -55.55 7.21 51.53
N TYR A 260 -55.62 7.30 50.20
CA TYR A 260 -56.89 7.55 49.50
C TYR A 260 -57.90 6.41 49.70
N SER A 261 -57.46 5.15 49.60
CA SER A 261 -58.32 3.98 49.83
C SER A 261 -58.84 3.91 51.27
N ALA A 262 -57.98 4.18 52.27
CA ALA A 262 -58.41 4.27 53.67
C ALA A 262 -59.44 5.40 53.88
N GLY A 263 -59.25 6.55 53.23
CA GLY A 263 -60.23 7.65 53.24
C GLY A 263 -61.59 7.24 52.68
N VAL A 264 -61.63 6.58 51.52
CA VAL A 264 -62.86 6.07 50.91
C VAL A 264 -63.56 5.06 51.82
N MET A 265 -62.83 4.09 52.37
CA MET A 265 -63.38 3.13 53.34
C MET A 265 -63.92 3.82 54.60
N GLY A 266 -63.25 4.87 55.06
CA GLY A 266 -63.71 5.69 56.19
C GLY A 266 -65.04 6.40 55.92
N TYR A 267 -65.24 6.94 54.71
CA TYR A 267 -66.52 7.51 54.31
C TYR A 267 -67.63 6.45 54.25
N ILE A 268 -67.33 5.25 53.74
CA ILE A 268 -68.27 4.13 53.71
C ILE A 268 -68.66 3.69 55.14
N ALA A 269 -67.69 3.57 56.05
CA ALA A 269 -67.95 3.21 57.44
C ALA A 269 -68.83 4.25 58.16
N LYS A 270 -68.58 5.55 57.92
CA LYS A 270 -69.43 6.64 58.44
C LYS A 270 -70.85 6.57 57.88
N ALA A 271 -71.01 6.29 56.59
CA ALA A 271 -72.33 6.12 55.98
C ALA A 271 -73.08 4.91 56.56
N ALA A 272 -72.41 3.78 56.76
CA ALA A 272 -73.00 2.58 57.37
C ALA A 272 -73.44 2.81 58.83
N HIS A 273 -72.64 3.54 59.61
CA HIS A 273 -73.03 3.94 60.96
C HIS A 273 -74.25 4.87 60.96
N ALA A 274 -74.32 5.83 60.02
CA ALA A 274 -75.49 6.71 59.85
C ALA A 274 -76.77 5.94 59.45
N LEU A 275 -76.64 4.76 58.82
CA LEU A 275 -77.71 3.83 58.46
C LEU A 275 -78.13 2.88 59.59
N GLY A 276 -77.57 3.01 60.80
CA GLY A 276 -77.98 2.27 62.00
C GLY A 276 -77.15 1.02 62.33
N ALA A 277 -76.01 0.81 61.66
CA ALA A 277 -75.10 -0.27 62.00
C ALA A 277 -74.27 0.06 63.28
N PRO A 278 -74.11 -0.87 64.24
CA PRO A 278 -73.41 -0.64 65.51
C PRO A 278 -71.88 -0.74 65.35
N ILE A 279 -71.29 0.05 64.45
CA ILE A 279 -69.87 0.03 64.13
C ILE A 279 -69.23 1.37 64.46
N ASN A 280 -68.21 1.39 65.32
CA ASN A 280 -67.44 2.60 65.56
C ASN A 280 -66.54 2.89 64.33
N PRO A 281 -66.78 3.97 63.57
CA PRO A 281 -66.06 4.24 62.32
C PRO A 281 -64.55 4.43 62.53
N GLU A 282 -64.12 4.95 63.69
CA GLU A 282 -62.71 5.22 63.96
C GLU A 282 -61.91 3.94 64.20
N VAL A 283 -62.49 2.97 64.91
CA VAL A 283 -61.88 1.65 65.16
C VAL A 283 -61.80 0.86 63.86
N VAL A 284 -62.86 0.90 63.03
CA VAL A 284 -62.87 0.24 61.72
C VAL A 284 -61.78 0.80 60.81
N VAL A 285 -61.63 2.13 60.72
CA VAL A 285 -60.58 2.74 59.91
C VAL A 285 -59.18 2.38 60.44
N GLY A 286 -58.95 2.43 61.75
CA GLY A 286 -57.67 2.09 62.36
C GLY A 286 -57.22 0.65 62.07
N VAL A 287 -58.15 -0.31 62.12
CA VAL A 287 -57.87 -1.73 61.80
C VAL A 287 -57.70 -1.96 60.30
N MET A 288 -58.42 -1.21 59.46
CA MET A 288 -58.39 -1.39 58.00
C MET A 288 -57.13 -0.81 57.34
N ILE A 289 -56.49 0.23 57.89
CA ILE A 289 -55.27 0.83 57.32
C ILE A 289 -54.15 -0.21 57.06
N PRO A 290 -53.70 -1.02 58.04
CA PRO A 290 -52.65 -2.01 57.79
C PRO A 290 -53.08 -3.10 56.80
N PHE A 291 -54.36 -3.47 56.78
CA PHE A 291 -54.91 -4.43 55.81
C PHE A 291 -54.88 -3.87 54.37
N ILE A 292 -55.29 -2.62 54.18
CA ILE A 292 -55.24 -1.92 52.89
C ILE A 292 -53.79 -1.77 52.43
N ALA A 293 -52.89 -1.37 53.33
CA ALA A 293 -51.47 -1.22 53.02
C ALA A 293 -50.85 -2.54 52.50
N VAL A 294 -51.09 -3.65 53.21
CA VAL A 294 -50.62 -4.99 52.78
C VAL A 294 -51.24 -5.39 51.45
N LEU A 295 -52.54 -5.16 51.25
CA LEU A 295 -53.23 -5.49 50.00
C LEU A 295 -52.66 -4.69 48.81
N VAL A 296 -52.44 -3.39 48.97
CA VAL A 296 -51.88 -2.52 47.93
C VAL A 296 -50.45 -2.93 47.60
N ILE A 297 -49.61 -3.17 48.61
CA ILE A 297 -48.24 -3.68 48.42
C ILE A 297 -48.26 -5.00 47.65
N TRP A 298 -49.15 -5.93 48.02
CA TRP A 298 -49.28 -7.22 47.35
C TRP A 298 -49.77 -7.07 45.91
N ALA A 299 -50.77 -6.22 45.66
CA ALA A 299 -51.32 -5.97 44.34
C ALA A 299 -50.29 -5.34 43.40
N VAL A 300 -49.54 -4.32 43.87
CA VAL A 300 -48.47 -3.67 43.09
C VAL A 300 -47.34 -4.65 42.81
N ARG A 301 -46.89 -5.42 43.81
CA ARG A 301 -45.85 -6.46 43.61
C ARG A 301 -46.28 -7.53 42.61
N ARG A 302 -47.54 -7.98 42.68
CA ARG A 302 -48.09 -8.99 41.77
C ARG A 302 -48.24 -8.46 40.34
N ALA A 303 -48.64 -7.21 40.17
CA ALA A 303 -48.70 -6.55 38.86
C ALA A 303 -47.30 -6.48 38.22
N ARG A 304 -46.28 -6.10 39.00
CA ARG A 304 -44.88 -6.05 38.55
C ARG A 304 -44.36 -7.41 38.11
N GLN A 305 -44.61 -8.45 38.91
CA GLN A 305 -44.22 -9.83 38.56
C GLN A 305 -44.86 -10.33 37.26
N ARG A 306 -46.09 -9.91 36.94
CA ARG A 306 -46.76 -10.27 35.69
C ARG A 306 -46.19 -9.55 34.48
N ILE A 307 -45.76 -8.29 34.64
CA ILE A 307 -45.15 -7.52 33.55
C ILE A 307 -43.75 -8.08 33.23
N VAL A 308 -42.93 -8.35 34.26
CA VAL A 308 -41.61 -8.97 34.09
C VAL A 308 -41.72 -10.35 33.45
N ALA A 309 -42.66 -11.18 33.90
CA ALA A 309 -42.89 -12.50 33.30
C ALA A 309 -43.40 -12.45 31.84
N ALA A 310 -44.06 -11.36 31.42
CA ALA A 310 -44.50 -11.17 30.05
C ALA A 310 -43.36 -10.75 29.11
N GLU A 311 -42.37 -9.98 29.61
CA GLU A 311 -41.17 -9.61 28.84
C GLU A 311 -40.20 -10.79 28.66
N ASP A 312 -40.03 -11.63 29.68
CA ASP A 312 -39.20 -12.85 29.59
C ASP A 312 -39.81 -13.90 28.65
N GLY A 313 -41.14 -13.96 28.54
CA GLY A 313 -41.83 -14.85 27.61
C GLY A 313 -41.70 -14.40 26.15
N ALA A 314 -41.68 -13.10 25.88
CA ALA A 314 -41.63 -12.54 24.52
C ALA A 314 -40.22 -12.54 23.89
N SER A 315 -39.17 -12.71 24.69
CA SER A 315 -37.77 -12.80 24.24
C SER A 315 -37.30 -14.24 23.97
N SER A 316 -38.19 -15.23 24.15
CA SER A 316 -37.91 -16.67 23.96
C SER A 316 -38.56 -17.31 22.72
N VAL A 317 -39.07 -16.49 21.79
CA VAL A 317 -39.56 -16.89 20.45
C VAL A 317 -38.76 -16.16 19.39
#